data_AF-A0A969FSJ7-F1
#
_entry.id   AF-A0A969FSJ7-F1
#
_cell.length_a   1.000
_cell.length_b   1.000
_cell.length_c   1.000
_cell.angle_alpha   90.00
_cell.angle_beta   90.00
_cell.angle_gamma   90.00
#
_symmetry.space_group_name_H-M   'P 1'
#
loop_
_entity.id
_entity.type
_entity.pdbx_description
1 polymer ?
#
loop_
_entity_poly.entity_id
_entity_poly.type
_entity_poly.pdbx_seq_one_letter_code
_entity_poly.pdbx_strand_id
1 'polypeptide(L)'
;MAEEEERWPPYITGVGQNGAVRDGKGQLQAIVLDDKGIEVVWGEIYPPSYTPPPATEGIARSTLPTIVFSKQSPTEYDGQYEYFDEKGEYRVVVHALDSDGLEAQPVEFPIPMGYPLVYLPLVVK
;
A
#
# COMPACT_ATOMS: atom_id res chain seq x y z
N MET A 1 -8.45 31.47 23.79
CA MET A 1 -7.93 30.09 23.81
C MET A 1 -8.18 29.58 22.41
N ALA A 2 -7.14 29.39 21.61
CA ALA A 2 -7.28 28.77 20.31
C ALA A 2 -7.36 27.26 20.57
N GLU A 3 -8.43 26.61 20.13
CA GLU A 3 -8.41 25.17 19.92
C GLU A 3 -7.28 24.91 18.93
N GLU A 4 -6.22 24.23 19.37
CA GLU A 4 -5.34 23.58 18.40
C GLU A 4 -6.26 22.63 17.63
N GLU A 5 -6.52 22.91 16.35
CA GLU A 5 -7.19 21.93 15.50
C GLU A 5 -6.35 20.66 15.62
N GLU A 6 -6.92 19.66 16.28
CA GLU A 6 -6.25 18.40 16.55
C GLU A 6 -5.94 17.82 15.16
N ARG A 7 -4.65 17.76 14.81
CA ARG A 7 -4.17 17.25 13.52
C ARG A 7 -3.98 15.75 13.66
N TRP A 8 -4.70 14.97 12.87
CA TRP A 8 -4.68 13.52 12.97
C TRP A 8 -3.91 12.98 11.77
N PRO A 9 -2.95 12.07 11.96
CA PRO A 9 -2.32 11.42 10.82
C PRO A 9 -3.37 10.62 10.04
N PRO A 10 -3.17 10.46 8.73
CA PRO A 10 -4.08 9.68 7.91
C PRO A 10 -4.09 8.21 8.36
N TYR A 11 -5.21 7.53 8.14
CA TYR A 11 -5.40 6.13 8.53
C TYR A 11 -5.76 5.25 7.34
N ILE A 12 -4.96 4.20 7.11
CA ILE A 12 -5.23 3.19 6.09
C ILE A 12 -6.15 2.12 6.69
N THR A 13 -7.40 2.10 6.26
CA THR A 13 -8.42 1.17 6.79
C THR A 13 -8.53 -0.13 5.99
N GLY A 14 -8.05 -0.13 4.74
CA GLY A 14 -8.08 -1.31 3.89
C GLY A 14 -7.04 -1.25 2.78
N VAL A 15 -6.44 -2.39 2.50
CA VAL A 15 -5.60 -2.61 1.32
C VAL A 15 -6.06 -3.92 0.70
N GLY A 16 -6.13 -3.97 -0.63
CA GLY A 16 -6.58 -5.15 -1.32
C GLY A 16 -6.16 -5.20 -2.77
N GLN A 17 -6.39 -6.36 -3.38
CA GLN A 17 -6.29 -6.54 -4.81
C GLN A 17 -7.69 -6.49 -5.42
N ASN A 18 -7.87 -5.66 -6.45
CA ASN A 18 -9.10 -5.60 -7.21
C ASN A 18 -9.00 -6.53 -8.44
N GLY A 19 -9.71 -7.65 -8.39
CA GLY A 19 -9.68 -8.66 -9.45
C GLY A 19 -8.44 -9.57 -9.41
N ALA A 20 -8.20 -10.31 -10.50
CA ALA A 20 -7.09 -11.25 -10.61
C ALA A 20 -5.87 -10.61 -11.28
N VAL A 21 -4.66 -11.06 -10.93
CA VAL A 21 -3.46 -10.71 -11.70
C VAL A 21 -3.53 -11.42 -13.05
N ARG A 22 -3.36 -10.67 -14.14
CA ARG A 22 -3.34 -11.20 -15.52
C ARG A 22 -2.13 -10.64 -16.25
N ASP A 23 -1.36 -11.51 -16.90
CA ASP A 23 -0.16 -11.12 -17.65
C ASP A 23 0.85 -10.30 -16.82
N GLY A 24 0.99 -10.64 -15.53
CA GLY A 24 1.84 -9.90 -14.57
C GLY A 24 1.23 -8.60 -14.04
N LYS A 25 0.05 -8.21 -14.52
CA LYS A 25 -0.64 -6.97 -14.14
C LYS A 25 -1.71 -7.21 -13.11
N GLY A 26 -1.66 -6.49 -12.00
CA GLY A 26 -2.65 -6.53 -10.94
C GLY A 26 -3.07 -5.12 -10.51
N GLN A 27 -4.36 -4.95 -10.28
CA GLN A 27 -4.91 -3.72 -9.72
C GLN A 27 -4.92 -3.83 -8.20
N LEU A 28 -4.33 -2.83 -7.54
CA LEU A 28 -4.33 -2.67 -6.09
C LEU A 28 -5.24 -1.52 -5.71
N GLN A 29 -5.88 -1.66 -4.56
CA GLN A 29 -6.76 -0.66 -3.98
C GLN A 29 -6.35 -0.41 -2.53
N ALA A 30 -6.37 0.86 -2.13
CA ALA A 30 -6.19 1.31 -0.76
C ALA A 30 -7.37 2.20 -0.35
N ILE A 31 -7.84 2.05 0.87
CA ILE A 31 -8.85 2.90 1.50
C ILE A 31 -8.15 3.70 2.60
N VAL A 32 -8.12 5.02 2.44
CA VAL A 32 -7.43 5.94 3.34
C VAL A 32 -8.42 6.99 3.83
N LEU A 33 -8.46 7.19 5.15
CA LEU A 33 -9.30 8.18 5.83
C LEU A 33 -8.41 9.29 6.40
N ASP A 34 -8.87 10.53 6.28
CA ASP A 34 -8.16 11.72 6.75
C ASP A 34 -9.15 12.87 6.95
N ASP A 35 -8.81 13.85 7.78
CA ASP A 35 -9.65 15.01 8.09
C ASP A 35 -9.45 16.20 7.14
N LYS A 36 -8.28 16.33 6.50
CA LYS A 36 -7.90 17.49 5.67
C LYS A 36 -7.60 17.19 4.22
N GLY A 37 -7.28 15.94 3.90
CA GLY A 37 -7.00 15.45 2.57
C GLY A 37 -5.61 14.83 2.44
N ILE A 38 -5.56 13.76 1.65
CA ILE A 38 -4.34 13.02 1.33
C ILE A 38 -3.57 13.70 0.19
N GLU A 39 -2.28 13.93 0.41
CA GLU A 39 -1.35 14.41 -0.61
C GLU A 39 -0.91 13.27 -1.52
N VAL A 40 -0.45 12.16 -0.95
CA VAL A 40 0.05 11.02 -1.72
C VAL A 40 -0.20 9.69 -1.00
N VAL A 41 -0.51 8.67 -1.79
CA VAL A 41 -0.57 7.26 -1.37
C VAL A 41 0.37 6.47 -2.26
N TRP A 42 1.28 5.70 -1.67
CA TRP A 42 2.21 4.86 -2.40
C TRP A 42 2.34 3.48 -1.77
N GLY A 43 2.79 2.52 -2.56
CA GLY A 43 3.00 1.14 -2.13
C GLY A 43 4.39 0.66 -2.49
N GLU A 44 5.13 0.16 -1.52
CA GLU A 44 6.37 -0.59 -1.74
C GLU A 44 6.04 -2.07 -1.94
N ILE A 45 6.59 -2.67 -3.00
CA ILE A 45 6.29 -4.04 -3.38
C ILE A 45 7.53 -4.90 -3.16
N TYR A 46 7.42 -5.84 -2.24
CA TYR A 46 8.45 -6.80 -1.90
C TYR A 46 8.16 -8.11 -2.63
N PRO A 47 8.91 -8.47 -3.67
CA PRO A 47 8.74 -9.74 -4.33
C PRO A 47 9.09 -10.92 -3.40
N PRO A 48 8.60 -12.13 -3.71
CA PRO A 48 8.92 -13.34 -2.93
C PRO A 48 10.44 -13.61 -2.82
N SER A 49 11.21 -13.27 -3.85
CA SER A 49 12.67 -13.40 -3.86
C SER A 49 13.43 -12.35 -3.04
N TYR A 50 12.74 -11.33 -2.52
CA TYR A 50 13.40 -10.22 -1.82
C TYR A 50 14.09 -10.71 -0.55
N THR A 51 15.42 -10.50 -0.51
CA THR A 51 16.23 -10.68 0.69
C THR A 51 16.68 -9.33 1.18
N PRO A 52 16.36 -8.95 2.44
CA PRO A 52 16.87 -7.72 3.02
C PRO A 52 18.40 -7.72 2.96
N PRO A 53 19.04 -6.63 2.54
CA PRO A 53 20.48 -6.53 2.60
C PRO A 53 20.94 -6.75 4.04
N PRO A 54 22.14 -7.33 4.26
CA PRO A 54 22.69 -7.45 5.60
C PRO A 54 22.70 -6.06 6.25
N ALA A 55 22.41 -6.01 7.56
CA ALA A 55 22.46 -4.80 8.36
C ALA A 55 23.93 -4.33 8.51
N THR A 56 24.53 -3.87 7.42
CA THR A 56 25.79 -3.12 7.44
C THR A 56 25.51 -1.71 7.97
N GLU A 57 26.52 -1.08 8.59
CA GLU A 57 26.48 0.27 9.17
C GLU A 57 26.10 1.40 8.17
N GLY A 58 25.82 1.06 6.91
CA GLY A 58 25.18 1.95 5.95
C GLY A 58 23.85 1.35 5.50
N ILE A 59 22.79 2.15 5.58
CA ILE A 59 21.46 1.84 5.02
C ILE A 59 21.65 1.46 3.55
N ALA A 60 21.65 0.16 3.26
CA ALA A 60 21.62 -0.32 1.89
C ALA A 60 20.25 0.04 1.32
N ARG A 61 20.22 1.05 0.43
CA ARG A 61 19.01 1.44 -0.29
C ARG A 61 18.67 0.34 -1.30
N SER A 62 17.91 -0.66 -0.87
CA SER A 62 17.20 -1.51 -1.81
C SER A 62 16.20 -0.62 -2.56
N THR A 63 16.37 -0.48 -3.88
CA THR A 63 15.36 0.16 -4.73
C THR A 63 14.22 -0.82 -4.92
N LEU A 64 13.30 -0.84 -3.97
CA LEU A 64 12.08 -1.60 -4.08
C LEU A 64 11.20 -0.98 -5.18
N PRO A 65 10.48 -1.80 -5.96
CA PRO A 65 9.42 -1.30 -6.82
C PRO A 65 8.40 -0.52 -5.99
N THR A 66 8.13 0.72 -6.41
CA THR A 66 7.13 1.57 -5.78
C THR A 66 6.03 1.87 -6.79
N ILE A 67 4.78 1.79 -6.34
CA ILE A 67 3.62 2.25 -7.10
C ILE A 67 3.02 3.48 -6.42
N VAL A 68 2.50 4.41 -7.21
CA VAL A 68 1.70 5.54 -6.70
C VAL A 68 0.25 5.23 -6.98
N PHE A 69 -0.60 5.36 -5.96
CA PHE A 69 -2.03 5.17 -6.11
C PHE A 69 -2.68 6.49 -6.52
N SER A 70 -3.61 6.40 -7.46
CA SER A 70 -4.40 7.51 -7.96
C SER A 70 -5.75 7.54 -7.25
N LYS A 71 -6.13 8.70 -6.72
CA LYS A 71 -7.41 8.92 -6.06
C LYS A 71 -8.57 8.65 -7.02
N GLN A 72 -9.47 7.73 -6.65
CA GLN A 72 -10.69 7.40 -7.39
C GLN A 72 -11.92 8.03 -6.75
N SER A 73 -11.97 8.03 -5.43
CA SER A 73 -13.04 8.61 -4.62
C SER A 73 -12.44 9.34 -3.41
N PRO A 74 -13.24 9.98 -2.53
CA PRO A 74 -12.70 10.70 -1.38
C PRO A 74 -11.77 9.85 -0.50
N THR A 75 -12.03 8.55 -0.42
CA THR A 75 -11.32 7.60 0.46
C THR A 75 -10.64 6.47 -0.30
N GLU A 76 -10.97 6.22 -1.57
CA GLU A 76 -10.40 5.10 -2.34
C GLU A 76 -9.33 5.56 -3.32
N TYR A 77 -8.24 4.80 -3.35
CA TYR A 77 -7.06 5.04 -4.16
C TYR A 77 -6.69 3.75 -4.89
N ASP A 78 -6.45 3.84 -6.19
CA ASP A 78 -6.19 2.68 -7.05
C ASP A 78 -4.80 2.80 -7.69
N GLY A 79 -4.04 1.70 -7.70
CA GLY A 79 -2.71 1.62 -8.30
C GLY A 79 -2.56 0.36 -9.14
N GLN A 80 -1.85 0.44 -10.25
CA GLN A 80 -1.56 -0.71 -11.10
C GLN A 80 -0.09 -1.11 -10.95
N TYR A 81 0.15 -2.39 -10.71
CA TYR A 81 1.49 -2.99 -10.76
C TYR A 81 1.58 -4.01 -11.89
N GLU A 82 2.66 -3.98 -12.66
CA GLU A 82 2.80 -4.78 -13.89
C GLU A 82 3.83 -5.92 -13.80
N TYR A 83 4.47 -6.10 -12.65
CA TYR A 83 5.58 -7.04 -12.48
C TYR A 83 5.29 -8.10 -11.40
N PHE A 84 4.08 -8.67 -11.43
CA PHE A 84 3.72 -9.89 -10.69
C PHE A 84 4.14 -11.14 -11.49
N ASP A 85 5.44 -11.32 -11.68
CA ASP A 85 6.06 -12.36 -12.50
C ASP A 85 6.65 -13.54 -11.69
N GLU A 86 6.85 -13.37 -10.39
CA GLU A 86 7.31 -14.40 -9.47
C GLU A 86 6.15 -15.22 -8.88
N LYS A 87 6.39 -16.52 -8.67
CA LYS A 87 5.47 -17.36 -7.90
C LYS A 87 5.83 -17.26 -6.42
N GLY A 88 4.84 -17.05 -5.57
CA GLY A 88 5.03 -16.88 -4.13
C GLY A 88 4.14 -15.78 -3.57
N GLU A 89 4.43 -15.34 -2.35
CA GLU A 89 3.71 -14.26 -1.69
C GLU A 89 4.46 -12.94 -1.86
N TYR A 90 3.85 -12.00 -2.56
CA TYR A 90 4.33 -10.61 -2.59
C TYR A 90 3.84 -9.91 -1.33
N ARG A 91 4.70 -9.10 -0.71
CA ARG A 91 4.27 -8.22 0.40
C ARG A 91 4.17 -6.80 -0.13
N VAL A 92 3.00 -6.20 0.01
CA VAL A 92 2.77 -4.82 -0.41
C VAL A 92 2.62 -3.99 0.85
N VAL A 93 3.52 -3.01 1.04
CA VAL A 93 3.46 -2.09 2.17
C VAL A 93 2.94 -0.74 1.66
N VAL A 94 1.74 -0.37 2.10
CA VAL A 94 1.09 0.88 1.68
C VAL A 94 1.34 1.97 2.71
N HIS A 95 1.66 3.15 2.21
CA HIS A 95 1.89 4.38 2.95
C HIS A 95 0.94 5.46 2.45
N ALA A 96 0.62 6.40 3.32
CA ALA A 96 -0.12 7.61 2.96
C ALA A 96 0.48 8.82 3.69
N LEU A 97 0.49 9.96 3.00
CA LEU A 97 0.91 11.26 3.52
C LEU A 97 -0.26 12.23 3.35
N ASP A 98 -0.63 12.92 4.42
CA ASP A 98 -1.64 13.97 4.36
C ASP A 98 -1.07 15.31 3.85
N SER A 99 -1.94 16.29 3.69
CA SER A 99 -1.55 17.64 3.26
C SER A 99 -0.83 18.46 4.35
N ASP A 100 -0.81 17.98 5.59
CA ASP A 100 -0.11 18.59 6.73
C ASP A 100 1.31 17.97 6.91
N GLY A 101 1.67 16.98 6.10
CA GLY A 101 2.95 16.28 6.12
C GLY A 101 3.04 15.16 7.16
N LEU A 102 1.91 14.65 7.67
CA LEU A 102 1.86 13.49 8.56
C LEU A 102 1.72 12.20 7.77
N GLU A 103 2.52 11.21 8.16
CA GLU A 103 2.48 9.88 7.56
C GLU A 103 1.55 8.94 8.34
N ALA A 104 0.76 8.16 7.61
CA ALA A 104 -0.01 7.07 8.16
C ALA A 104 0.90 5.95 8.68
N GLN A 105 0.40 5.19 9.65
CA GLN A 105 1.01 3.90 9.97
C GLN A 105 0.95 3.00 8.73
N PRO A 106 2.10 2.46 8.24
CA PRO A 106 2.10 1.63 7.05
C PRO A 106 1.33 0.33 7.27
N VAL A 107 0.59 -0.10 6.24
CA VAL A 107 -0.17 -1.35 6.27
C VAL A 107 0.42 -2.34 5.28
N GLU A 108 0.76 -3.53 5.77
CA GLU A 108 1.23 -4.65 4.96
C GLU A 108 0.06 -5.50 4.47
N PHE A 109 0.06 -5.85 3.19
CA PHE A 109 -0.91 -6.72 2.56
C PHE A 109 -0.22 -7.80 1.70
N PRO A 110 -0.45 -9.10 1.99
CA PRO A 110 0.12 -10.19 1.21
C PRO A 110 -0.72 -10.47 -0.05
N ILE A 111 -0.04 -10.69 -1.18
CA ILE A 111 -0.64 -11.08 -2.46
C ILE A 111 -0.07 -12.43 -2.89
N PRO A 112 -0.84 -13.53 -2.78
CA PRO A 112 -0.40 -14.85 -3.20
C PRO A 112 -0.47 -15.00 -4.73
N MET A 113 0.69 -15.20 -5.35
CA MET A 113 0.83 -15.46 -6.79
C MET A 113 1.07 -16.95 -7.07
N GLY A 114 0.25 -17.51 -7.95
CA GLY A 114 0.32 -18.95 -8.32
C GLY A 114 -0.54 -19.88 -7.45
N TYR A 115 -1.37 -19.32 -6.57
CA TYR A 115 -2.37 -20.03 -5.77
C TYR A 115 -3.78 -19.61 -6.22
N PRO A 116 -4.82 -20.44 -6.02
CA PRO A 116 -6.20 -19.99 -6.24
C PRO A 116 -6.50 -18.79 -5.34
N LEU A 117 -6.96 -17.69 -5.94
CA LEU A 117 -7.36 -16.47 -5.23
C LEU A 117 -8.46 -16.81 -4.21
N VAL A 118 -8.13 -16.71 -2.92
CA VAL A 118 -9.12 -16.80 -1.85
C VAL A 118 -9.58 -15.39 -1.54
N TYR A 119 -10.79 -15.06 -1.98
CA TYR A 119 -11.43 -13.79 -1.64
C TYR A 119 -11.87 -13.85 -0.17
N LEU A 120 -11.20 -13.11 0.71
CA LEU A 120 -11.71 -12.88 2.06
C LEU A 120 -12.74 -11.74 1.96
N PRO A 121 -14.01 -11.96 2.37
CA PRO A 121 -14.97 -10.86 2.44
C PRO A 121 -14.51 -9.85 3.49
N LEU A 122 -14.53 -8.57 3.13
CA LEU A 122 -14.26 -7.46 4.05
C LEU A 122 -15.35 -7.46 5.14
N VAL A 123 -14.99 -7.86 6.36
CA VAL A 123 -15.91 -7.76 7.51
C VAL A 123 -15.81 -6.34 8.06
N VAL A 124 -16.76 -5.50 7.67
CA VAL A 124 -17.00 -4.21 8.32
C VAL A 124 -17.82 -4.50 9.59
N LYS A 125 -17.33 -4.09 10.75
CA LYS A 125 -18.00 -4.28 12.04
C LYS A 125 -18.83 -3.06 12.42
#